data_AF-A0A3D2LD28-F1
#
_entry.id   AF-A0A3D2LD28-F1
#
_cell.length_a   1.000
_cell.length_b   1.000
_cell.length_c   1.000
_cell.angle_alpha   90.00
_cell.angle_beta   90.00
_cell.angle_gamma   90.00
#
_symmetry.space_group_name_H-M   'P 1'
#
loop_
_entity.id
_entity.type
_entity.pdbx_description
1 polymer ?
#
loop_
_entity_poly.entity_id
_entity_poly.type
_entity_poly.pdbx_seq_one_letter_code
_entity_poly.pdbx_strand_id
1 'polypeptide(L)'
;EKALHDALIAEPNNAFAWAQLAITYEKQGRRADAQLATAESAYAVGDIVRANRFAHFAVQSLEPGTPDYRRADDILLVTDANNPDNRDMYRRNRRFSLTVE
;
A
#
# COMPACT_ATOMS: atom_id res chain seq x y z
N GLU A 1 -15.57 -4.38 9.75
CA GLU A 1 -14.86 -5.07 8.65
C GLU A 1 -15.76 -5.33 7.45
N LYS A 2 -16.85 -6.11 7.56
CA LYS A 2 -17.72 -6.46 6.42
C LYS A 2 -18.14 -5.28 5.52
N ALA A 3 -18.63 -4.19 6.11
CA ALA A 3 -19.05 -3.01 5.33
C ALA A 3 -17.90 -2.36 4.53
N LEU A 4 -16.65 -2.47 5.01
CA LEU A 4 -15.47 -1.96 4.30
C LEU A 4 -15.13 -2.87 3.11
N HIS A 5 -15.24 -4.19 3.28
CA HIS A 5 -15.11 -5.13 2.16
C HIS A 5 -16.20 -4.93 1.12
N ASP A 6 -17.44 -4.75 1.53
CA ASP A 6 -18.56 -4.45 0.62
C ASP A 6 -18.28 -3.14 -0.17
N ALA A 7 -17.75 -2.12 0.49
CA ALA A 7 -17.33 -0.87 -0.17
C ALA A 7 -16.19 -1.09 -1.18
N LEU A 8 -15.20 -1.94 -0.85
CA LEU A 8 -14.09 -2.24 -1.75
C LEU A 8 -14.46 -3.13 -2.94
N ILE A 9 -15.53 -3.92 -2.82
CA ILE A 9 -16.10 -4.64 -3.96
C ILE A 9 -16.72 -3.64 -4.96
N ALA A 10 -17.40 -2.61 -4.46
CA ALA A 10 -17.99 -1.56 -5.30
C ALA A 10 -16.96 -0.56 -5.84
N GLU A 11 -15.99 -0.19 -4.99
CA GLU A 11 -14.98 0.83 -5.25
C GLU A 11 -13.58 0.33 -4.81
N PRO A 12 -12.89 -0.46 -5.65
CA PRO A 12 -11.59 -1.04 -5.30
C PRO A 12 -10.50 -0.01 -4.96
N ASN A 13 -10.62 1.20 -5.52
CA ASN A 13 -9.67 2.31 -5.30
C ASN A 13 -10.12 3.25 -4.18
N ASN A 14 -11.06 2.83 -3.32
CA ASN A 14 -11.50 3.65 -2.20
C ASN A 14 -10.43 3.68 -1.09
N ALA A 15 -9.56 4.69 -1.16
CA ALA A 15 -8.45 4.85 -0.22
C ALA A 15 -8.89 4.95 1.25
N PHE A 16 -10.09 5.48 1.51
CA PHE A 16 -10.64 5.61 2.85
C PHE A 16 -11.04 4.24 3.42
N ALA A 17 -11.71 3.40 2.62
CA ALA A 17 -12.06 2.05 3.03
C ALA A 17 -10.82 1.20 3.37
N TRP A 18 -9.77 1.29 2.53
CA TRP A 18 -8.48 0.66 2.78
C TRP A 18 -7.80 1.17 4.06
N ALA A 19 -7.74 2.48 4.27
CA ALA A 19 -7.17 3.06 5.49
C ALA A 19 -7.92 2.58 6.75
N GLN A 20 -9.25 2.49 6.67
CA GLN A 20 -10.06 2.03 7.79
C GLN A 20 -9.89 0.52 8.05
N LEU A 21 -9.66 -0.29 7.00
CA LEU A 21 -9.27 -1.70 7.14
C LEU A 21 -7.91 -1.82 7.81
N ALA A 22 -6.91 -1.02 7.43
CA ALA A 22 -5.59 -1.05 8.07
C ALA A 22 -5.68 -0.81 9.59
N ILE A 23 -6.44 0.20 10.01
CA ILE A 23 -6.71 0.46 11.44
C ILE A 23 -7.42 -0.73 12.11
N THR A 24 -8.36 -1.36 11.41
CA THR A 24 -9.10 -2.51 11.93
C THR A 24 -8.17 -3.71 12.11
N TYR A 25 -7.30 -3.99 11.15
CA TYR A 25 -6.34 -5.09 11.18
C TYR A 25 -5.25 -4.90 12.24
N GLU A 26 -4.73 -3.68 12.42
CA GLU A 26 -3.80 -3.38 13.53
C GLU A 26 -4.46 -3.68 14.89
N LYS A 27 -5.71 -3.28 15.09
CA LYS A 27 -6.46 -3.57 16.33
C LYS A 27 -6.70 -5.06 16.57
N GLN A 28 -6.73 -5.86 15.51
CA GLN A 28 -6.87 -7.32 15.56
C GLN A 28 -5.51 -8.04 15.71
N GLY A 29 -4.38 -7.30 15.74
CA GLY A 29 -3.03 -7.90 15.73
C GLY A 29 -2.61 -8.46 14.37
N ARG A 30 -3.39 -8.24 13.32
CA ARG A 30 -3.14 -8.70 11.95
C ARG A 30 -2.24 -7.72 11.20
N ARG A 31 -1.00 -7.61 11.69
CA ARG A 31 -0.05 -6.60 11.21
C ARG A 31 0.27 -6.70 9.72
N ALA A 32 0.43 -7.92 9.19
CA ALA A 32 0.72 -8.13 7.77
C ALA A 32 -0.42 -7.62 6.87
N ASP A 33 -1.67 -7.93 7.24
CA ASP A 33 -2.86 -7.46 6.53
C ASP A 33 -3.03 -5.94 6.66
N ALA A 34 -2.70 -5.37 7.81
CA ALA A 34 -2.71 -3.93 8.01
C ALA A 34 -1.69 -3.20 7.12
N GLN A 35 -0.51 -3.79 6.92
CA GLN A 35 0.51 -3.26 6.02
C GLN A 35 0.02 -3.30 4.57
N LEU A 36 -0.59 -4.40 4.13
CA LEU A 36 -1.19 -4.48 2.80
C LEU A 36 -2.30 -3.42 2.62
N ALA A 37 -3.24 -3.32 3.56
CA ALA A 37 -4.31 -2.31 3.48
C ALA A 37 -3.75 -0.86 3.49
N THR A 38 -2.63 -0.62 4.19
CA THR A 38 -1.94 0.68 4.14
C THR A 38 -1.29 0.92 2.77
N ALA A 39 -0.71 -0.12 2.16
CA ALA A 39 -0.12 -0.04 0.83
C ALA A 39 -1.19 0.29 -0.24
N GLU A 40 -2.33 -0.38 -0.18
CA GLU A 40 -3.49 -0.13 -1.05
C GLU A 40 -4.04 1.28 -0.92
N SER A 41 -4.23 1.74 0.32
CA SER A 41 -4.69 3.11 0.59
C SER A 41 -3.74 4.15 0.01
N ALA A 42 -2.42 3.95 0.18
CA ALA A 42 -1.41 4.85 -0.35
C ALA A 42 -1.36 4.80 -1.90
N TYR A 43 -1.49 3.62 -2.48
CA TYR A 43 -1.52 3.43 -3.93
C TYR A 43 -2.72 4.14 -4.55
N ALA A 44 -3.91 3.98 -3.96
CA ALA A 44 -5.14 4.60 -4.41
C ALA A 44 -5.10 6.14 -4.43
N VAL A 45 -4.31 6.78 -3.57
CA VAL A 45 -4.10 8.25 -3.57
C VAL A 45 -2.87 8.69 -4.37
N GLY A 46 -2.15 7.77 -5.00
CA GLY A 46 -0.95 8.05 -5.79
C GLY A 46 0.33 8.27 -4.98
N ASP A 47 0.34 7.97 -3.68
CA ASP A 47 1.56 7.98 -2.85
C ASP A 47 2.34 6.68 -3.05
N ILE A 48 2.96 6.56 -4.23
CA ILE A 48 3.65 5.34 -4.65
C ILE A 48 4.84 4.99 -3.76
N VAL A 49 5.49 6.00 -3.14
CA VAL A 49 6.64 5.77 -2.26
C VAL A 49 6.20 5.10 -0.97
N ARG A 50 5.10 5.58 -0.38
CA ARG A 50 4.51 4.96 0.80
C ARG A 50 3.92 3.59 0.47
N ALA A 51 3.23 3.48 -0.67
CA ALA A 51 2.67 2.21 -1.13
C ALA A 51 3.76 1.13 -1.24
N ASN A 52 4.86 1.44 -1.93
CA ASN A 52 6.01 0.54 -2.09
C ASN A 52 6.58 0.09 -0.75
N ARG A 53 6.79 1.01 0.19
CA ARG A 53 7.35 0.71 1.52
C ARG A 53 6.46 -0.28 2.28
N PHE A 54 5.16 -0.04 2.34
CA PHE A 54 4.25 -0.90 3.09
C PHE A 54 4.00 -2.24 2.39
N ALA A 55 3.95 -2.25 1.06
CA ALA A 55 3.90 -3.48 0.26
C ALA A 55 5.12 -4.38 0.55
N HIS A 56 6.32 -3.79 0.64
CA HIS A 56 7.53 -4.52 1.01
C HIS A 56 7.41 -5.21 2.36
N PHE A 57 6.89 -4.53 3.39
CA PHE A 57 6.69 -5.13 4.71
C PHE A 57 5.61 -6.23 4.69
N ALA A 58 4.54 -6.02 3.93
CA ALA A 58 3.46 -6.99 3.78
C ALA A 58 3.97 -8.28 3.12
N VAL A 59 4.69 -8.19 2.00
CA VAL A 59 5.30 -9.34 1.31
C VAL A 59 6.24 -10.13 2.21
N GLN A 60 7.01 -9.47 3.09
CA GLN A 60 7.90 -10.13 4.04
C GLN A 60 7.17 -10.89 5.16
N SER A 61 5.92 -10.51 5.45
CA SER A 61 5.17 -11.01 6.61
C SER A 61 4.01 -11.93 6.23
N LEU A 62 3.47 -11.81 5.01
CA LEU A 62 2.39 -12.63 4.48
C LEU A 62 2.90 -14.00 4.03
N GLU A 63 2.05 -15.01 4.14
CA GLU A 63 2.37 -16.36 3.66
C GLU A 63 2.45 -16.39 2.13
N PRO A 64 3.57 -16.84 1.55
CA PRO A 64 3.74 -16.90 0.10
C PRO A 64 2.65 -17.73 -0.59
N GLY A 65 2.18 -17.26 -1.74
CA GLY A 65 1.13 -17.92 -2.53
C GLY A 65 -0.31 -17.61 -2.10
N THR A 66 -0.50 -16.92 -0.97
CA THR A 66 -1.83 -16.42 -0.60
C THR A 66 -2.30 -15.28 -1.53
N PRO A 67 -3.62 -15.03 -1.65
CA PRO A 67 -4.13 -13.90 -2.42
C PRO A 67 -3.60 -12.54 -1.96
N ASP A 68 -3.48 -12.35 -0.64
CA ASP A 68 -3.00 -11.09 -0.07
C ASP A 68 -1.50 -10.90 -0.34
N TYR A 69 -0.70 -11.96 -0.28
CA TYR A 69 0.71 -11.92 -0.69
C TYR A 69 0.85 -11.47 -2.15
N ARG A 70 0.06 -12.06 -3.06
CA ARG A 70 0.10 -11.69 -4.48
C ARG A 70 -0.29 -10.23 -4.70
N ARG A 71 -1.33 -9.76 -4.02
CA ARG A 71 -1.74 -8.35 -4.09
C ARG A 71 -0.64 -7.41 -3.60
N ALA A 72 0.02 -7.75 -2.49
CA ALA A 72 1.16 -6.98 -1.98
C ALA A 72 2.34 -6.96 -2.96
N ASP A 73 2.64 -8.10 -3.59
CA ASP A 73 3.71 -8.24 -4.59
C ASP A 73 3.42 -7.43 -5.87
N ASP A 74 2.17 -7.41 -6.32
CA ASP A 74 1.74 -6.59 -7.47
C ASP A 74 1.94 -5.09 -7.19
N ILE A 75 1.55 -4.62 -6.00
CA ILE A 75 1.80 -3.23 -5.58
C ILE A 75 3.30 -2.95 -5.55
N LEU A 76 4.09 -3.88 -5.02
CA LEU A 76 5.54 -3.73 -4.92
C LEU A 76 6.17 -3.55 -6.31
N LEU A 77 5.77 -4.38 -7.27
CA LEU A 77 6.25 -4.33 -8.65
C LEU A 77 5.85 -3.04 -9.37
N VAL A 78 4.56 -2.65 -9.29
CA VAL A 78 4.06 -1.46 -9.99
C VAL A 78 4.62 -0.17 -9.40
N THR A 79 4.99 -0.18 -8.12
CA THR A 79 5.56 0.99 -7.42
C THR A 79 7.08 1.00 -7.36
N ASP A 80 7.77 0.04 -7.99
CA ASP A 80 9.24 -0.05 -7.97
C ASP A 80 9.88 1.27 -8.46
N ALA A 81 10.87 1.76 -7.72
CA ALA A 81 11.64 2.96 -8.08
C ALA A 81 12.47 2.79 -9.36
N ASN A 82 12.79 1.56 -9.75
CA ASN A 82 13.48 1.22 -10.98
C ASN A 82 12.57 1.25 -12.20
N ASN A 83 11.25 1.17 -12.01
CA ASN A 83 10.27 1.33 -13.08
C ASN A 83 10.42 2.74 -13.69
N PRO A 84 10.69 2.87 -15.00
CA PRO A 84 10.84 4.15 -15.68
C PRO A 84 9.70 5.13 -15.41
N ASP A 85 8.47 4.63 -15.31
CA ASP A 85 7.25 5.43 -15.11
C ASP A 85 7.22 6.10 -13.72
N ASN A 86 7.90 5.50 -12.73
CA ASN A 86 7.93 5.99 -11.35
C ASN A 86 9.13 6.91 -11.08
N ARG A 87 10.14 6.93 -11.96
CA ARG A 87 11.42 7.64 -11.72
C ARG A 87 11.22 9.10 -11.35
N ASP A 88 10.32 9.80 -12.04
CA ASP A 88 10.08 11.21 -11.81
C ASP A 88 9.38 11.48 -10.48
N MET A 89 8.44 10.62 -10.08
CA MET A 89 7.79 10.72 -8.76
C MET A 89 8.81 10.52 -7.63
N TYR A 90 9.65 9.49 -7.73
CA TYR A 90 10.72 9.26 -6.74
C TYR A 90 11.78 10.38 -6.72
N ARG A 91 12.06 11.02 -7.86
CA ARG A 91 12.96 12.21 -7.92
C ARG A 91 12.33 13.43 -7.25
N ARG A 92 11.06 13.72 -7.52
CA ARG A 92 10.34 14.84 -6.88
C ARG A 92 10.34 14.67 -5.37
N ASN A 93 9.99 13.48 -4.87
CA ASN A 93 9.95 13.22 -3.44
C ASN A 93 11.32 13.44 -2.75
N ARG A 94 12.43 13.06 -3.41
CA ARG A 94 13.79 13.32 -2.90
C ARG A 94 14.16 14.80 -2.86
N ARG A 95 13.69 15.62 -3.80
CA ARG A 95 13.99 17.07 -3.85
C ARG A 95 13.31 17.82 -2.71
N PHE A 96 12.09 17.45 -2.34
CA PHE A 96 11.38 18.09 -1.21
C PHE A 96 12.02 17.77 0.15
N SER A 97 12.65 16.60 0.31
CA SER A 97 13.35 16.23 1.55
C SER A 97 14.65 16.99 1.79
N LEU A 98 15.20 17.69 0.79
CA LEU A 98 16.48 18.42 0.85
C LEU A 98 16.32 19.93 1.06
N THR A 99 15.10 20.44 1.18
CA THR A 99 14.82 21.89 1.28
C THR A 99 14.24 22.28 2.65
N VAL A 100 14.22 21.36 3.61
CA VAL A 100 13.84 21.66 5.00
C VAL A 100 15.12 21.77 5.82
N GLU A 101 15.72 22.97 5.80
CA GLU A 101 16.73 23.44 6.77
C GLU A 101 16.23 24.72 7.44
#